data_AF-A0A2U9IKU4-F1
#
_entry.id   AF-A0A2U9IKU4-F1
#
_cell.length_a   1.000
_cell.length_b   1.000
_cell.length_c   1.000
_cell.angle_alpha   90.00
_cell.angle_beta   90.00
_cell.angle_gamma   90.00
#
_symmetry.space_group_name_H-M   'P 1'
#
loop_
_entity.id
_entity.type
_entity.pdbx_description
1 polymer ?
#
loop_
_entity_poly.entity_id
_entity_poly.type
_entity_poly.pdbx_seq_one_letter_code
_entity_poly.pdbx_strand_id
1 'polypeptide(L)'
;MARVNIAADAELMKELEKEAKSKGYTIYSLTNIALKAMLDLIQSGEDSTTLASLVDFYKITKDLDIIPVTSWYIESLVKLAYEKDSKALEQICEEAGQQISSYLKSRASTFDEIIEMYNSVRSVLPIKDIKVRQSSDSSLEIRVTGSGFSKESTFCTSIVFRKILEAYNFEILDMNYSAGGIIFTKVKLGKLS
;
A
#
# COMPACT_ATOMS: atom_id res chain seq x y z
N MET A 1 -17.35 25.25 -29.80
CA MET A 1 -17.44 23.95 -29.12
C MET A 1 -18.89 23.72 -28.70
N ALA A 2 -19.42 22.51 -28.91
CA ALA A 2 -20.78 22.18 -28.49
C ALA A 2 -20.84 21.98 -26.97
N ARG A 3 -21.89 22.50 -26.33
CA ARG A 3 -22.15 22.27 -24.90
C ARG A 3 -22.68 20.85 -24.75
N VAL A 4 -21.99 20.03 -23.97
CA VAL A 4 -22.42 18.66 -23.63
C VAL A 4 -22.95 18.68 -22.20
N ASN A 5 -24.12 18.10 -21.97
CA ASN A 5 -24.71 17.98 -20.63
C ASN A 5 -24.32 16.62 -20.05
N ILE A 6 -23.65 16.62 -18.89
CA ILE A 6 -23.25 15.42 -18.16
C ILE A 6 -24.03 15.41 -16.85
N ALA A 7 -24.67 14.28 -16.53
CA ALA A 7 -25.33 14.10 -15.23
C ALA A 7 -24.28 13.88 -14.14
N ALA A 8 -24.40 14.60 -13.04
CA ALA A 8 -23.53 14.49 -11.88
C ALA A 8 -24.33 14.77 -10.60
N ASP A 9 -23.85 14.23 -9.49
CA ASP A 9 -24.43 14.52 -8.18
C ASP A 9 -24.28 16.01 -7.84
N ALA A 10 -25.37 16.61 -7.33
CA ALA A 10 -25.43 18.04 -7.09
C ALA A 10 -24.53 18.50 -5.93
N GLU A 11 -24.39 17.68 -4.89
CA GLU A 11 -23.53 17.99 -3.74
C GLU A 11 -22.06 17.88 -4.14
N LEU A 12 -21.69 16.81 -4.86
CA LEU A 12 -20.36 16.63 -5.41
C LEU A 12 -19.94 17.81 -6.29
N MET A 13 -20.82 18.25 -7.19
CA MET A 13 -20.54 19.40 -8.07
C MET A 13 -20.33 20.70 -7.29
N LYS A 14 -21.08 20.90 -6.21
CA LYS A 14 -20.94 22.09 -5.36
C LYS A 14 -19.60 22.09 -4.61
N GLU A 15 -19.17 20.93 -4.10
CA GLU A 15 -17.86 20.80 -3.46
C GLU A 15 -16.72 20.99 -4.47
N LEU A 16 -16.83 20.38 -5.65
CA LEU A 16 -15.85 20.52 -6.72
C LEU A 16 -15.71 21.98 -7.18
N GLU A 17 -16.80 22.74 -7.26
CA GLU A 17 -16.77 24.16 -7.63
C GLU A 17 -16.06 25.01 -6.59
N LYS A 18 -16.26 24.72 -5.30
CA LYS A 18 -15.57 25.39 -4.20
C LYS A 18 -14.06 25.15 -4.28
N GLU A 19 -13.65 23.90 -4.47
CA GLU A 19 -12.22 23.52 -4.58
C GLU A 19 -11.57 24.04 -5.87
N ALA A 20 -12.30 24.08 -6.98
CA ALA A 20 -11.79 24.64 -8.23
C ALA A 20 -11.49 26.14 -8.09
N LYS A 21 -12.42 26.91 -7.51
CA LYS A 21 -12.26 28.36 -7.30
C LYS A 21 -11.10 28.68 -6.37
N SER A 22 -10.90 27.92 -5.30
CA SER A 22 -9.79 28.14 -4.36
C SER A 22 -8.41 27.99 -5.01
N LYS A 23 -8.32 27.19 -6.08
CA LYS A 23 -7.09 26.93 -6.85
C LYS A 23 -7.00 27.66 -8.19
N GLY A 24 -7.93 28.58 -8.47
CA GLY A 24 -7.95 29.35 -9.72
C GLY A 24 -8.38 28.56 -10.96
N TYR A 25 -8.99 27.38 -10.79
CA TYR A 25 -9.53 26.58 -11.89
C TYR A 25 -11.00 26.93 -12.18
N THR A 26 -11.40 26.75 -13.44
CA THR A 26 -12.82 26.71 -13.81
C THR A 26 -13.36 25.29 -13.69
N ILE A 27 -14.66 25.12 -13.43
CA ILE A 27 -15.32 23.81 -13.48
C ILE A 27 -15.10 23.14 -14.84
N TYR A 28 -15.16 23.92 -15.92
CA TYR A 28 -14.92 23.41 -17.27
C TYR A 28 -13.53 22.78 -17.43
N SER A 29 -12.47 23.49 -17.01
CA SER A 29 -11.10 22.96 -17.12
C SER A 29 -10.89 21.72 -16.26
N LEU A 30 -11.41 21.73 -15.02
CA LEU A 30 -11.26 20.61 -14.10
C LEU A 30 -12.02 19.36 -14.57
N THR A 31 -13.23 19.55 -15.08
CA THR A 31 -14.04 18.46 -15.65
C THR A 31 -13.34 17.80 -16.83
N ASN A 32 -12.76 18.58 -17.74
CA ASN A 32 -12.04 18.02 -18.89
C ASN A 32 -10.77 17.26 -18.47
N ILE A 33 -10.05 17.72 -17.44
CA ILE A 33 -8.88 17.00 -16.89
C ILE A 33 -9.34 15.65 -16.32
N ALA A 34 -10.41 15.64 -15.51
CA ALA A 34 -10.93 14.42 -14.91
C ALA A 34 -11.43 13.42 -15.97
N LEU A 35 -12.21 13.89 -16.95
CA LEU A 35 -12.70 13.05 -18.05
C LEU A 35 -11.55 12.46 -18.88
N LYS A 36 -10.50 13.24 -19.15
CA LYS A 36 -9.33 12.75 -19.88
C LYS A 36 -8.56 11.70 -19.08
N ALA A 37 -8.31 11.94 -17.79
CA ALA A 37 -7.64 10.96 -16.93
C ALA A 37 -8.41 9.64 -16.84
N MET A 38 -9.74 9.69 -16.72
CA MET A 38 -10.58 8.49 -16.75
C MET A 38 -10.54 7.78 -18.10
N LEU A 39 -10.57 8.53 -19.21
CA LEU A 39 -10.48 7.96 -20.55
C LEU A 39 -9.14 7.26 -20.78
N ASP A 40 -8.03 7.88 -20.39
CA ASP A 40 -6.68 7.32 -20.53
C ASP A 40 -6.56 5.98 -19.77
N LEU A 41 -7.10 5.90 -18.54
CA LEU A 41 -7.13 4.66 -17.75
C LEU A 41 -7.98 3.55 -18.40
N ILE A 42 -9.20 3.88 -18.85
CA ILE A 42 -10.09 2.90 -19.49
C ILE A 42 -9.44 2.38 -20.79
N GLN A 43 -8.79 3.25 -21.56
CA GLN A 43 -8.10 2.87 -22.79
C GLN A 43 -6.87 1.98 -22.53
N SER A 44 -6.22 2.08 -21.37
CA SER A 44 -5.16 1.16 -20.97
C SER A 44 -5.68 -0.18 -20.45
N GLY A 45 -7.00 -0.39 -20.41
CA GLY A 45 -7.63 -1.62 -19.91
C GLY A 45 -7.85 -1.65 -18.40
N GLU A 46 -7.67 -0.51 -17.72
CA GLU A 46 -7.92 -0.37 -16.28
C GLU A 46 -9.40 -0.10 -16.00
N ASP A 47 -9.84 -0.47 -14.79
CA ASP A 47 -11.19 -0.18 -14.33
C ASP A 47 -11.32 1.24 -13.75
N SER A 48 -12.54 1.78 -13.70
CA SER A 48 -12.80 3.11 -13.13
C SER A 48 -12.42 3.22 -11.65
N THR A 49 -12.41 2.11 -10.91
CA THR A 49 -11.92 2.06 -9.52
C THR A 49 -10.42 2.32 -9.38
N THR A 50 -9.61 2.08 -10.42
CA THR A 50 -8.15 2.33 -10.41
C THR A 50 -7.84 3.80 -10.14
N LEU A 51 -8.67 4.74 -10.61
CA LEU A 51 -8.44 6.17 -10.34
C LEU A 51 -8.56 6.49 -8.84
N ALA A 52 -9.55 5.90 -8.15
CA ALA A 52 -9.71 6.09 -6.71
C ALA A 52 -8.52 5.48 -5.95
N SER A 53 -8.09 4.26 -6.34
CA SER A 53 -6.89 3.62 -5.79
C SER A 53 -5.62 4.45 -5.98
N LEU A 54 -5.44 5.08 -7.15
CA LEU A 54 -4.30 5.95 -7.42
C LEU A 54 -4.30 7.21 -6.55
N VAL A 55 -5.47 7.79 -6.26
CA VAL A 55 -5.58 8.95 -5.36
C VAL A 55 -5.17 8.57 -3.95
N ASP A 56 -5.59 7.42 -3.44
CA ASP A 56 -5.21 6.95 -2.11
C ASP A 56 -3.74 6.53 -2.05
N PHE A 57 -3.25 5.86 -3.08
CA PHE A 57 -1.83 5.53 -3.20
C PHE A 57 -0.95 6.78 -3.26
N TYR A 58 -1.37 7.83 -3.98
CA TYR A 58 -0.66 9.11 -4.01
C TYR A 58 -0.51 9.71 -2.61
N LYS A 59 -1.57 9.71 -1.79
CA LYS A 59 -1.48 10.19 -0.40
C LYS A 59 -0.44 9.39 0.39
N ILE A 60 -0.47 8.06 0.29
CA ILE A 60 0.52 7.19 0.94
C ILE A 60 1.94 7.53 0.48
N THR A 61 2.19 7.61 -0.83
CA THR A 61 3.51 7.91 -1.36
C THR A 61 4.04 9.27 -0.95
N LYS A 62 3.16 10.28 -0.87
CA LYS A 62 3.52 11.64 -0.44
C LYS A 62 3.86 11.69 1.04
N ASP A 63 3.08 11.01 1.88
CA ASP A 63 3.23 11.06 3.32
C ASP A 63 4.42 10.21 3.83
N LEU A 64 4.87 9.24 3.04
CA LEU A 64 6.02 8.37 3.32
C LEU A 64 7.26 8.75 2.50
N ASP A 65 7.23 9.84 1.74
CA ASP A 65 8.31 10.27 0.83
C ASP A 65 8.83 9.12 -0.08
N ILE A 66 7.91 8.33 -0.62
CA ILE A 66 8.25 7.15 -1.44
C ILE A 66 8.83 7.59 -2.78
N ILE A 67 10.05 7.11 -3.08
CA ILE A 67 10.70 7.31 -4.38
C ILE A 67 10.36 6.13 -5.31
N PRO A 68 9.71 6.37 -6.45
CA PRO A 68 9.41 5.31 -7.41
C PRO A 68 10.68 4.89 -8.15
N VAL A 69 11.12 3.66 -7.90
CA VAL A 69 12.23 3.00 -8.61
C VAL A 69 11.79 1.66 -9.16
N THR A 70 12.47 1.16 -10.20
CA THR A 70 12.14 -0.15 -10.77
C THR A 70 12.45 -1.27 -9.79
N SER A 71 11.68 -2.36 -9.83
CA SER A 71 11.92 -3.53 -8.98
C SER A 71 13.33 -4.10 -9.16
N TRP A 72 13.84 -4.13 -10.39
CA TRP A 72 15.20 -4.59 -10.66
C TRP A 72 16.27 -3.76 -9.93
N TYR A 73 16.11 -2.44 -9.90
CA TYR A 73 17.05 -1.55 -9.22
C TYR A 73 17.09 -1.82 -7.73
N ILE A 74 15.92 -1.85 -7.07
CA ILE A 74 15.86 -2.08 -5.62
C ILE A 74 16.32 -3.50 -5.24
N GLU A 75 15.96 -4.52 -6.03
CA GLU A 75 16.42 -5.91 -5.83
C GLU A 75 17.95 -6.02 -5.91
N SER A 76 18.56 -5.32 -6.87
CA SER A 76 20.01 -5.31 -7.04
C SER A 76 20.71 -4.65 -5.85
N LEU A 77 20.18 -3.53 -5.36
CA LEU A 77 20.71 -2.85 -4.18
C LEU A 77 20.58 -3.70 -2.92
N VAL A 78 19.42 -4.30 -2.68
CA VAL A 78 19.19 -5.15 -1.51
C VAL A 78 20.13 -6.35 -1.53
N LYS A 79 20.34 -6.98 -2.69
CA LYS A 79 21.28 -8.08 -2.82
C LYS A 79 22.72 -7.66 -2.49
N LEU A 80 23.18 -6.55 -3.06
CA LEU A 80 24.52 -6.01 -2.77
C LEU A 80 24.71 -5.68 -1.29
N ALA A 81 23.68 -5.08 -0.66
CA ALA A 81 23.70 -4.77 0.77
C ALA A 81 23.74 -6.04 1.63
N TYR A 82 22.92 -7.05 1.30
CA TYR A 82 22.86 -8.32 2.02
C TYR A 82 24.20 -9.08 1.97
N GLU A 83 24.81 -9.17 0.79
CA GLU A 83 26.11 -9.82 0.60
C GLU A 83 27.25 -9.11 1.34
N LYS A 84 27.15 -7.78 1.47
CA LYS A 84 28.17 -6.96 2.12
C LYS A 84 28.06 -7.00 3.65
N ASP A 85 26.85 -6.78 4.18
CA ASP A 85 26.55 -6.77 5.61
C ASP A 85 25.05 -7.00 5.84
N SER A 86 24.69 -8.27 6.04
CA SER A 86 23.29 -8.65 6.26
C SER A 86 22.69 -8.07 7.53
N LYS A 87 23.50 -7.77 8.57
CA LYS A 87 23.01 -7.20 9.83
C LYS A 87 22.69 -5.72 9.67
N ALA A 88 23.54 -4.98 8.97
CA ALA A 88 23.27 -3.58 8.64
C ALA A 88 22.01 -3.46 7.78
N LEU A 89 21.81 -4.35 6.81
CA LEU A 89 20.58 -4.40 6.03
C LEU A 89 19.36 -4.73 6.91
N GLU A 90 19.46 -5.71 7.80
CA GLU A 90 18.39 -6.04 8.75
C GLU A 90 17.95 -4.82 9.55
N GLN A 91 18.90 -4.04 10.09
CA GLN A 91 18.60 -2.80 10.81
C GLN A 91 17.87 -1.77 9.92
N ILE A 92 18.30 -1.58 8.66
CA ILE A 92 17.61 -0.68 7.71
C ILE A 92 16.16 -1.16 7.49
N CYS A 93 15.95 -2.47 7.35
CA CYS A 93 14.62 -3.05 7.19
C CYS A 93 13.75 -2.89 8.46
N GLU A 94 14.35 -2.97 9.65
CA GLU A 94 13.66 -2.68 10.92
C GLU A 94 13.22 -1.21 11.01
N GLU A 95 14.10 -0.27 10.67
CA GLU A 95 13.81 1.16 10.68
C GLU A 95 12.71 1.50 9.66
N ALA A 96 12.78 0.93 8.45
CA ALA A 96 11.70 1.06 7.46
C ALA A 96 10.37 0.47 7.98
N GLY A 97 10.43 -0.68 8.64
CA GLY A 97 9.28 -1.31 9.30
C GLY A 97 8.64 -0.41 10.35
N GLN A 98 9.45 0.26 11.17
CA GLN A 98 8.99 1.20 12.20
C GLN A 98 8.35 2.45 11.60
N GLN A 99 8.92 2.99 10.51
CA GLN A 99 8.34 4.14 9.81
C GLN A 99 6.96 3.79 9.23
N ILE A 100 6.86 2.65 8.53
CA ILE A 100 5.59 2.19 7.95
C ILE A 100 4.58 1.88 9.06
N SER A 101 4.98 1.20 10.13
CA SER A 101 4.05 0.89 11.23
C SER A 101 3.53 2.14 11.92
N SER A 102 4.38 3.16 12.10
CA SER A 102 3.98 4.44 12.69
C SER A 102 3.00 5.19 11.80
N TYR A 103 3.24 5.19 10.48
CA TYR A 103 2.33 5.73 9.49
C TYR A 103 0.96 5.04 9.49
N LEU A 104 0.95 3.70 9.59
CA LEU A 104 -0.29 2.93 9.63
C LEU A 104 -1.05 3.19 10.93
N LYS A 105 -0.35 3.23 12.08
CA LYS A 105 -0.97 3.52 13.38
C LYS A 105 -1.62 4.88 13.49
N SER A 106 -1.15 5.88 12.74
CA SER A 106 -1.80 7.20 12.72
C SER A 106 -3.08 7.25 11.89
N ARG A 107 -3.36 6.21 11.09
CA ARG A 107 -4.54 6.12 10.19
C ARG A 107 -5.49 4.97 10.51
N ALA A 108 -4.98 3.89 11.09
CA ALA A 108 -5.73 2.68 11.40
C ALA A 108 -5.46 2.26 12.85
N SER A 109 -6.52 2.17 13.64
CA SER A 109 -6.48 1.76 15.05
C SER A 109 -6.33 0.25 15.19
N THR A 110 -6.93 -0.50 14.27
CA THR A 110 -6.97 -1.96 14.25
C THR A 110 -6.27 -2.55 13.03
N PHE A 111 -5.92 -3.84 13.09
CA PHE A 111 -5.33 -4.54 11.95
C PHE A 111 -6.33 -4.72 10.80
N ASP A 112 -7.61 -4.90 11.12
CA ASP A 112 -8.67 -5.01 10.11
C ASP A 112 -8.79 -3.72 9.29
N GLU A 113 -8.67 -2.55 9.93
CA GLU A 113 -8.60 -1.25 9.22
C GLU A 113 -7.38 -1.16 8.28
N ILE A 114 -6.24 -1.78 8.61
CA ILE A 114 -5.09 -1.85 7.69
C ILE A 114 -5.45 -2.71 6.47
N ILE A 115 -6.15 -3.83 6.66
CA ILE A 115 -6.56 -4.70 5.56
C ILE A 115 -7.57 -3.98 4.66
N GLU A 116 -8.48 -3.18 5.22
CA GLU A 116 -9.37 -2.29 4.45
C GLU A 116 -8.59 -1.25 3.64
N MET A 117 -7.60 -0.58 4.26
CA MET A 117 -6.71 0.34 3.55
C MET A 117 -5.94 -0.35 2.43
N TYR A 118 -5.40 -1.55 2.67
CA TYR A 118 -4.74 -2.34 1.62
C TYR A 118 -5.70 -2.64 0.47
N ASN A 119 -6.93 -3.04 0.77
CA ASN A 119 -7.93 -3.35 -0.25
C ASN A 119 -8.28 -2.16 -1.16
N SER A 120 -8.19 -0.91 -0.66
CA SER A 120 -8.45 0.28 -1.49
C SER A 120 -7.33 0.58 -2.48
N VAL A 121 -6.09 0.15 -2.21
CA VAL A 121 -4.91 0.41 -3.06
C VAL A 121 -4.28 -0.84 -3.68
N ARG A 122 -4.80 -2.04 -3.40
CA ARG A 122 -4.20 -3.31 -3.84
C ARG A 122 -3.98 -3.43 -5.35
N SER A 123 -4.82 -2.76 -6.16
CA SER A 123 -4.72 -2.77 -7.63
C SER A 123 -3.49 -2.05 -8.15
N VAL A 124 -2.95 -1.11 -7.37
CA VAL A 124 -1.80 -0.27 -7.76
C VAL A 124 -0.53 -0.59 -6.97
N LEU A 125 -0.63 -1.41 -5.92
CA LEU A 125 0.52 -1.87 -5.15
C LEU A 125 1.26 -3.02 -5.87
N PRO A 126 2.59 -3.08 -5.79
CA PRO A 126 3.38 -4.19 -6.33
C PRO A 126 3.36 -5.41 -5.37
N ILE A 127 2.19 -5.77 -4.84
CA ILE A 127 1.97 -6.95 -4.00
C ILE A 127 0.84 -7.74 -4.65
N LYS A 128 1.06 -9.04 -4.89
CA LYS A 128 0.07 -9.87 -5.58
C LYS A 128 -1.16 -10.13 -4.72
N ASP A 129 -0.95 -10.49 -3.45
CA ASP A 129 -2.05 -10.87 -2.57
C ASP A 129 -1.61 -10.91 -1.10
N ILE A 130 -2.58 -10.63 -0.21
CA ILE A 130 -2.48 -10.83 1.24
C ILE A 130 -3.72 -11.63 1.67
N LYS A 131 -3.51 -12.86 2.16
CA LYS A 131 -4.58 -13.71 2.68
C LYS A 131 -4.47 -13.84 4.18
N VAL A 132 -5.57 -13.59 4.88
CA VAL A 132 -5.69 -13.79 6.33
C VAL A 132 -6.70 -14.92 6.57
N ARG A 133 -6.34 -15.88 7.42
CA ARG A 133 -7.19 -16.99 7.83
C ARG A 133 -7.16 -17.13 9.34
N GLN A 134 -8.31 -17.35 9.94
CA GLN A 134 -8.40 -17.70 11.34
C GLN A 134 -8.18 -19.21 11.50
N SER A 135 -7.28 -19.57 12.41
CA SER A 135 -7.03 -20.95 12.79
C SER A 135 -7.92 -21.37 13.96
N SER A 136 -8.03 -22.67 14.18
CA SER A 136 -8.87 -23.26 15.25
C SER A 136 -8.42 -22.91 16.67
N ASP A 137 -7.18 -22.45 16.85
CA ASP A 137 -6.55 -22.09 18.13
C ASP A 137 -6.58 -20.57 18.42
N SER A 138 -7.50 -19.84 17.79
CA SER A 138 -7.61 -18.38 17.87
C SER A 138 -6.37 -17.61 17.38
N SER A 139 -5.46 -18.29 16.68
CA SER A 139 -4.37 -17.64 15.95
C SER A 139 -4.81 -17.21 14.55
N LEU A 140 -4.07 -16.30 13.95
CA LEU A 140 -4.22 -15.89 12.56
C LEU A 140 -3.04 -16.42 11.75
N GLU A 141 -3.35 -17.03 10.61
CA GLU A 141 -2.39 -17.35 9.57
C GLU A 141 -2.48 -16.29 8.49
N ILE A 142 -1.36 -15.63 8.21
CA ILE A 142 -1.27 -14.60 7.19
C ILE A 142 -0.26 -15.01 6.13
N ARG A 143 -0.68 -14.93 4.87
CA ARG A 143 0.16 -15.21 3.71
C ARG A 143 0.25 -13.97 2.84
N VAL A 144 1.47 -13.46 2.65
CA VAL A 144 1.78 -12.41 1.70
C VAL A 144 2.45 -13.03 0.48
N THR A 145 2.08 -12.59 -0.73
CA THR A 145 2.69 -13.06 -1.98
C THR A 145 3.04 -11.90 -2.91
N GLY A 146 4.15 -12.05 -3.63
CA GLY A 146 4.61 -11.05 -4.60
C GLY A 146 5.27 -9.83 -3.99
N SER A 147 5.72 -9.88 -2.73
CA SER A 147 6.37 -8.75 -2.05
C SER A 147 7.88 -8.62 -2.36
N GLY A 148 8.33 -9.11 -3.51
CA GLY A 148 9.74 -9.22 -3.90
C GLY A 148 10.00 -10.42 -4.80
N PHE A 149 11.20 -10.51 -5.37
CA PHE A 149 11.63 -11.62 -6.22
C PHE A 149 12.72 -12.46 -5.56
N SER A 150 13.74 -11.84 -4.98
CA SER A 150 14.86 -12.52 -4.34
C SER A 150 14.54 -12.97 -2.91
N LYS A 151 15.39 -13.84 -2.34
CA LYS A 151 15.24 -14.26 -0.95
C LYS A 151 15.61 -13.10 0.00
N GLU A 152 16.57 -12.29 -0.40
CA GLU A 152 17.12 -11.14 0.32
C GLU A 152 16.09 -10.01 0.42
N SER A 153 15.39 -9.70 -0.67
CA SER A 153 14.27 -8.74 -0.63
C SER A 153 13.12 -9.27 0.19
N THR A 154 12.75 -10.55 0.03
CA THR A 154 11.70 -11.17 0.85
C THR A 154 12.06 -11.20 2.34
N PHE A 155 13.34 -11.41 2.69
CA PHE A 155 13.83 -11.29 4.06
C PHE A 155 13.57 -9.88 4.62
N CYS A 156 13.98 -8.84 3.90
CA CYS A 156 13.72 -7.46 4.31
C CYS A 156 12.23 -7.17 4.49
N THR A 157 11.39 -7.61 3.54
CA THR A 157 9.95 -7.44 3.64
C THR A 157 9.34 -8.22 4.82
N SER A 158 9.89 -9.39 5.17
CA SER A 158 9.43 -10.13 6.35
C SER A 158 9.71 -9.39 7.66
N ILE A 159 10.82 -8.67 7.74
CA ILE A 159 11.16 -7.81 8.89
C ILE A 159 10.20 -6.63 8.96
N VAL A 160 9.97 -5.93 7.84
CA VAL A 160 9.00 -4.83 7.76
C VAL A 160 7.61 -5.31 8.19
N PHE A 161 7.18 -6.46 7.66
CA PHE A 161 5.87 -7.02 7.98
C PHE A 161 5.75 -7.44 9.46
N ARG A 162 6.83 -8.00 10.03
CA ARG A 162 6.92 -8.25 11.48
C ARG A 162 6.69 -6.98 12.29
N LYS A 163 7.37 -5.88 11.97
CA LYS A 163 7.19 -4.60 12.70
C LYS A 163 5.77 -4.06 12.61
N ILE A 164 5.11 -4.22 11.45
CA ILE A 164 3.70 -3.87 11.30
C ILE A 164 2.86 -4.72 12.27
N LEU A 165 3.02 -6.04 12.28
CA LEU A 165 2.25 -6.93 13.16
C LEU A 165 2.49 -6.63 14.65
N GLU A 166 3.74 -6.45 15.05
CA GLU A 166 4.13 -6.09 16.42
C GLU A 166 3.50 -4.76 16.87
N ALA A 167 3.47 -3.75 15.99
CA ALA A 167 2.81 -2.48 16.30
C ALA A 167 1.32 -2.64 16.59
N TYR A 168 0.66 -3.64 16.01
CA TYR A 168 -0.75 -3.98 16.27
C TYR A 168 -0.92 -5.05 17.34
N ASN A 169 0.08 -5.19 18.22
CA ASN A 169 0.10 -6.08 19.38
C ASN A 169 0.00 -7.56 19.02
N PHE A 170 0.42 -7.98 17.83
CA PHE A 170 0.53 -9.40 17.52
C PHE A 170 1.84 -9.98 18.04
N GLU A 171 1.74 -11.14 18.69
CA GLU A 171 2.89 -12.00 18.99
C GLU A 171 3.13 -12.94 17.80
N ILE A 172 4.33 -12.89 17.21
CA ILE A 172 4.73 -13.78 16.12
C ILE A 172 5.06 -15.15 16.68
N LEU A 173 4.25 -16.16 16.34
CA LEU A 173 4.46 -17.55 16.73
C LEU A 173 5.42 -18.26 15.77
N ASP A 174 5.26 -17.99 14.48
CA ASP A 174 6.11 -18.53 13.43
C ASP A 174 6.12 -17.55 12.25
N MET A 175 7.26 -17.43 11.57
CA MET A 175 7.38 -16.63 10.36
C MET A 175 8.43 -17.22 9.43
N ASN A 176 7.99 -17.59 8.24
CA ASN A 176 8.81 -18.17 7.19
C ASN A 176 8.74 -17.30 5.93
N TYR A 177 9.86 -17.18 5.23
CA TYR A 177 9.94 -16.43 3.98
C TYR A 177 10.72 -17.22 2.93
N SER A 178 10.39 -17.01 1.66
CA SER A 178 11.01 -17.69 0.52
C SER A 178 11.04 -16.80 -0.71
N ALA A 179 11.94 -17.11 -1.65
CA ALA A 179 12.04 -16.40 -2.91
C ALA A 179 10.69 -16.37 -3.67
N GLY A 180 10.50 -15.35 -4.50
CA GLY A 180 9.21 -15.03 -5.13
C GLY A 180 8.29 -14.19 -4.24
N GLY A 181 8.81 -13.61 -3.15
CA GLY A 181 8.08 -12.66 -2.34
C GLY A 181 6.99 -13.33 -1.52
N ILE A 182 7.25 -14.53 -1.01
CA ILE A 182 6.26 -15.32 -0.27
C ILE A 182 6.64 -15.30 1.21
N ILE A 183 5.73 -14.78 2.03
CA ILE A 183 5.84 -14.77 3.49
C ILE A 183 4.63 -15.51 4.06
N PHE A 184 4.89 -16.43 4.98
CA PHE A 184 3.89 -17.07 5.80
C PHE A 184 4.17 -16.72 7.26
N THR A 185 3.16 -16.25 7.98
CA THR A 185 3.28 -15.95 9.40
C THR A 185 2.09 -16.50 10.15
N LYS A 186 2.33 -17.03 11.34
CA LYS A 186 1.32 -17.40 12.31
C LYS A 186 1.45 -16.47 13.50
N VAL A 187 0.35 -15.81 13.87
CA VAL A 187 0.34 -14.81 14.94
C VAL A 187 -0.82 -15.02 15.89
N LYS A 188 -0.70 -14.53 17.11
CA LYS A 188 -1.83 -14.42 18.06
C LYS A 188 -1.87 -13.00 18.63
N LEU A 189 -3.04 -12.56 19.08
CA LEU A 189 -3.14 -11.29 19.79
C LEU A 189 -2.33 -11.39 21.09
N GLY A 190 -1.37 -10.48 21.26
CA GLY A 190 -0.60 -10.34 22.49
C GLY A 190 -1.49 -9.92 23.65
N LYS A 191 -1.08 -10.25 24.87
CA LYS A 191 -1.74 -9.73 26.07
C LYS A 191 -1.41 -8.23 26.16
N LEU A 192 -2.42 -7.38 26.27
CA LEU A 192 -2.22 -5.97 26.62
C LEU A 192 -1.53 -5.93 27.99
N SER A 193 -0.30 -5.40 28.01
CA SER A 193 0.46 -5.14 29.23
C SER A 193 0.00 -3.84 29.89
#